data_AF-K7FKD4-F1
#
_entry.id   AF-K7FKD4-F1
#
_cell.length_a   1.000
_cell.length_b   1.000
_cell.length_c   1.000
_cell.angle_alpha   90.00
_cell.angle_beta   90.00
_cell.angle_gamma   90.00
#
_symmetry.space_group_name_H-M   'P 1'
#
loop_
_entity.id
_entity.type
_entity.pdbx_description
1 polymer ?
#
loop_
_entity_poly.entity_id
_entity_poly.type
_entity_poly.pdbx_seq_one_letter_code
_entity_poly.pdbx_strand_id
1 'polypeptide(L)'
;MIWAMKAYQHAEVYFNLISSVDPKFLKLTKVDDQIYAEFRKSFGDLKIDVLDPEELKSEPAKAKWRPFCMQFDGVVEDFNYGTLLRLDCSKDYTEENTIFVTRIQFFAIETARNREGYNNAVYSRAMDTQSAAAETGGSA
;
A
#
# COMPACT_ATOMS: atom_id res chain seq x y z
N MET A 1 21.39 1.93 -9.26
CA MET A 1 21.04 0.79 -8.37
C MET A 1 20.39 1.21 -7.05
N ILE A 2 20.56 2.45 -6.56
CA ILE A 2 20.06 2.89 -5.23
C ILE A 2 18.52 2.89 -5.10
N TRP A 3 17.78 3.10 -6.19
CA TRP A 3 16.32 3.24 -6.13
C TRP A 3 15.58 1.92 -5.82
N ALA A 4 16.04 0.79 -6.37
CA ALA A 4 15.40 -0.51 -6.16
C ALA A 4 15.54 -0.97 -4.70
N MET A 5 16.71 -0.74 -4.10
CA MET A 5 16.96 -1.04 -2.69
C MET A 5 16.07 -0.20 -1.77
N LYS A 6 15.91 1.10 -2.07
CA LYS A 6 15.00 1.98 -1.33
C LYS A 6 13.54 1.56 -1.46
N ALA A 7 13.11 1.14 -2.66
CA ALA A 7 11.75 0.66 -2.90
C ALA A 7 11.47 -0.65 -2.14
N TYR A 8 12.43 -1.57 -2.10
CA TYR A 8 12.34 -2.81 -1.32
C TYR A 8 12.30 -2.55 0.19
N GLN A 9 13.21 -1.70 0.71
CA GLN A 9 13.20 -1.30 2.11
C GLN A 9 11.87 -0.64 2.52
N HIS A 10 11.32 0.22 1.66
CA HIS A 10 10.02 0.83 1.88
C HIS A 10 8.90 -0.22 1.97
N ALA A 11 8.90 -1.20 1.07
CA ALA A 11 7.94 -2.31 1.07
C ALA A 11 8.02 -3.13 2.36
N GLU A 12 9.22 -3.50 2.81
CA GLU A 12 9.44 -4.26 4.05
C GLU A 12 8.99 -3.47 5.28
N VAL A 13 9.42 -2.20 5.41
CA VAL A 13 9.03 -1.35 6.54
C VAL A 13 7.51 -1.19 6.59
N TYR A 14 6.89 -0.91 5.45
CA TYR A 14 5.44 -0.78 5.37
C TYR A 14 4.71 -2.08 5.74
N PHE A 15 5.18 -3.22 5.22
CA PHE A 15 4.61 -4.52 5.52
C PHE A 15 4.70 -4.86 7.02
N ASN A 16 5.83 -4.55 7.66
CA ASN A 16 6.00 -4.72 9.11
C ASN A 16 5.08 -3.81 9.93
N LEU A 17 4.80 -2.60 9.46
CA LEU A 17 3.86 -1.70 10.13
C LEU A 17 2.44 -2.29 10.13
N ILE A 18 1.92 -2.69 8.96
CA ILE A 18 0.55 -3.23 8.87
C ILE A 18 0.39 -4.61 9.51
N SER A 19 1.48 -5.35 9.74
CA SER A 19 1.46 -6.62 10.46
C SER A 19 1.56 -6.46 11.98
N SER A 20 2.12 -5.34 12.46
CA SER A 20 2.39 -5.12 13.90
C SER A 20 1.36 -4.22 14.58
N VAL A 21 0.74 -3.29 13.84
CA VAL A 21 -0.26 -2.35 14.38
C VAL A 21 -1.52 -2.34 13.52
N ASP A 22 -2.66 -2.02 14.13
CA ASP A 22 -3.95 -1.95 13.41
C ASP A 22 -3.85 -0.90 12.27
N PRO A 23 -4.01 -1.34 11.00
CA PRO A 23 -3.86 -0.48 9.84
C PRO A 23 -4.79 0.73 9.83
N LYS A 24 -5.95 0.66 10.51
CA LYS A 24 -6.92 1.77 10.57
C LYS A 24 -6.38 3.03 11.24
N PHE A 25 -5.39 2.88 12.14
CA PHE A 25 -4.78 4.00 12.85
C PHE A 25 -3.48 4.49 12.19
N LEU A 26 -2.98 3.78 11.16
CA LEU A 26 -1.78 4.17 10.43
C LEU A 26 -2.05 5.38 9.53
N LYS A 27 -1.28 6.45 9.76
CA LYS A 27 -1.20 7.60 8.86
C LYS A 27 0.12 7.55 8.09
N LEU A 28 0.04 7.44 6.78
CA LEU A 28 1.20 7.35 5.88
C LEU A 28 1.76 8.74 5.56
N THR A 29 0.89 9.73 5.48
CA THR A 29 1.24 11.13 5.22
C THR A 29 0.41 12.08 6.08
N LYS A 30 0.80 13.37 6.10
CA LYS A 30 0.03 14.43 6.75
C LYS A 30 -1.28 14.76 6.02
N VAL A 31 -1.42 14.34 4.77
CA VAL A 31 -2.53 14.69 3.87
C VAL A 31 -3.34 13.46 3.44
N ASP A 32 -3.30 12.37 4.22
CA ASP A 32 -4.01 11.12 3.92
C ASP A 32 -5.50 11.33 3.68
N ASP A 33 -6.15 12.23 4.43
CA ASP A 33 -7.56 12.56 4.24
C ASP A 33 -7.84 13.14 2.85
N GLN A 34 -6.96 14.05 2.39
CA GLN A 34 -7.07 14.66 1.07
C GLN A 34 -6.76 13.64 -0.03
N ILE A 35 -5.72 12.82 0.15
CA ILE A 35 -5.35 11.76 -0.79
C ILE A 35 -6.52 10.78 -0.96
N TYR A 36 -7.10 10.31 0.15
CA TYR A 36 -8.22 9.37 0.13
C TYR A 36 -9.46 9.96 -0.57
N ALA A 37 -9.82 11.20 -0.25
CA ALA A 37 -10.97 11.87 -0.84
C ALA A 37 -10.83 12.04 -2.37
N GLU A 38 -9.69 12.56 -2.84
CA GLU A 38 -9.46 12.75 -4.27
C GLU A 38 -9.28 11.40 -5.01
N PHE A 39 -8.70 10.40 -4.35
CA PHE A 39 -8.58 9.05 -4.90
C PHE A 39 -9.96 8.43 -5.10
N ARG A 40 -10.82 8.41 -4.08
CA ARG A 40 -12.18 7.84 -4.19
C ARG A 40 -13.10 8.64 -5.10
N LYS A 41 -12.85 9.93 -5.29
CA LYS A 41 -13.54 10.76 -6.29
C LYS A 41 -13.13 10.43 -7.72
N SER A 42 -11.84 10.21 -7.97
CA SER A 42 -11.30 9.95 -9.32
C SER A 42 -11.36 8.47 -9.72
N PHE A 43 -11.22 7.58 -8.75
CA PHE A 43 -11.08 6.13 -8.90
C PHE A 43 -12.05 5.36 -7.99
N GLY A 44 -13.27 5.90 -7.80
CA GLY A 44 -14.29 5.28 -6.94
C GLY A 44 -14.58 3.83 -7.27
N ASP A 45 -14.64 3.50 -8.57
CA ASP A 45 -14.89 2.14 -9.07
C ASP A 45 -13.64 1.24 -9.06
N LEU A 46 -12.46 1.77 -8.75
CA LEU A 46 -11.23 0.97 -8.74
C LEU A 46 -11.27 -0.01 -7.57
N LYS A 47 -11.11 -1.29 -7.92
CA LYS A 47 -11.02 -2.39 -6.98
C LYS A 47 -9.64 -2.38 -6.29
N ILE A 48 -9.62 -2.24 -4.96
CA ILE A 48 -8.38 -2.07 -4.18
C ILE A 48 -7.94 -3.31 -3.40
N ASP A 49 -8.77 -4.33 -3.22
CA ASP A 49 -8.35 -5.63 -2.65
C ASP A 49 -7.38 -6.35 -3.59
N VAL A 50 -7.82 -6.58 -4.83
CA VAL A 50 -7.03 -7.21 -5.89
C VAL A 50 -6.98 -6.25 -7.07
N LEU A 51 -5.82 -5.64 -7.27
CA LEU A 51 -5.58 -4.69 -8.34
C LEU A 51 -5.24 -5.40 -9.64
N ASP A 52 -5.80 -4.90 -10.73
CA ASP A 52 -5.36 -5.25 -12.06
C ASP A 52 -4.10 -4.43 -12.42
N PRO A 53 -2.97 -5.08 -12.80
CA PRO A 53 -1.79 -4.38 -13.30
C PRO A 53 -2.08 -3.41 -14.46
N GLU A 54 -3.07 -3.71 -15.31
CA GLU A 54 -3.44 -2.89 -16.46
C GLU A 54 -4.08 -1.56 -16.03
N GLU A 55 -4.82 -1.53 -14.91
CA GLU A 55 -5.41 -0.31 -14.32
C GLU A 55 -4.36 0.65 -13.73
N LEU A 56 -3.10 0.23 -13.69
CA LEU A 56 -1.96 1.02 -13.21
C LEU A 56 -0.94 1.31 -14.32
N LYS A 57 -0.73 0.38 -15.26
CA LYS A 57 0.35 0.43 -16.27
C LYS A 57 -0.11 0.75 -17.69
N SER A 58 -1.38 0.52 -18.03
CA SER A 58 -1.88 0.77 -19.38
C SER A 58 -1.80 2.26 -19.73
N GLU A 59 -1.77 2.58 -21.02
CA GLU A 59 -1.81 3.97 -21.49
C GLU A 59 -3.04 4.76 -20.98
N PRO A 60 -4.28 4.23 -21.06
CA PRO A 60 -5.44 4.93 -20.50
C PRO A 60 -5.34 5.10 -18.98
N ALA A 61 -4.86 4.10 -18.25
CA ALA A 61 -4.63 4.21 -16.81
C ALA A 61 -3.62 5.33 -16.51
N LYS A 62 -2.48 5.37 -17.20
CA LYS A 62 -1.47 6.43 -17.04
C LYS A 62 -2.05 7.82 -17.33
N ALA A 63 -2.90 7.94 -18.34
CA ALA A 63 -3.58 9.21 -18.65
C ALA A 63 -4.51 9.67 -17.51
N LYS A 64 -5.15 8.73 -16.82
CA LYS A 64 -6.01 9.01 -15.65
C LYS A 64 -5.21 9.28 -14.37
N TRP A 65 -4.11 8.56 -14.14
CA TRP A 65 -3.24 8.73 -12.98
C TRP A 65 -2.38 10.01 -13.04
N ARG A 66 -1.97 10.46 -14.23
CA ARG A 66 -1.18 11.69 -14.39
C ARG A 66 -1.79 12.93 -13.70
N PRO A 67 -3.05 13.34 -13.98
CA PRO A 67 -3.63 14.50 -13.33
C PRO A 67 -3.74 14.31 -11.82
N PHE A 68 -4.10 13.12 -11.34
CA PHE A 68 -4.13 12.80 -9.91
C PHE A 68 -2.75 12.98 -9.26
N CYS A 69 -1.69 12.42 -9.84
CA CYS A 69 -0.33 12.55 -9.32
C CYS A 69 0.11 14.01 -9.26
N MET A 70 -0.21 14.81 -10.29
CA MET A 70 0.18 16.22 -10.35
C MET A 70 -0.52 17.10 -9.31
N GLN A 71 -1.70 16.71 -8.80
CA GLN A 71 -2.37 17.45 -7.72
C GLN A 71 -1.57 17.45 -6.40
N PHE A 72 -0.65 16.50 -6.24
CA PHE A 72 0.17 16.35 -5.04
C PHE A 72 1.62 16.78 -5.25
N ASP A 73 1.94 17.36 -6.40
CA ASP A 73 3.23 18.01 -6.64
C ASP A 73 3.42 19.16 -5.65
N GLY A 74 4.51 19.14 -4.88
CA GLY A 74 4.77 20.09 -3.79
C GLY A 74 3.96 19.88 -2.50
N VAL A 75 2.99 18.97 -2.48
CA VAL A 75 2.22 18.60 -1.27
C VAL A 75 2.80 17.35 -0.62
N VAL A 76 3.11 16.33 -1.43
CA VAL A 76 3.72 15.08 -0.98
C VAL A 76 5.19 15.08 -1.39
N GLU A 77 6.08 14.95 -0.40
CA GLU A 77 7.51 14.86 -0.66
C GLU A 77 7.83 13.61 -1.48
N ASP A 78 8.61 13.79 -2.55
CA ASP A 78 8.99 12.73 -3.49
C ASP A 78 7.78 11.96 -4.06
N PHE A 79 6.66 12.65 -4.34
CA PHE A 79 5.41 12.04 -4.82
C PHE A 79 5.61 11.12 -6.05
N ASN A 80 6.56 11.45 -6.92
CA ASN A 80 6.89 10.74 -8.16
C ASN A 80 7.96 9.64 -7.97
N TYR A 81 8.48 9.46 -6.76
CA TYR A 81 9.49 8.45 -6.49
C TYR A 81 8.92 7.04 -6.60
N GLY A 82 9.70 6.13 -7.18
CA GLY A 82 9.30 4.76 -7.40
C GLY A 82 9.25 3.92 -6.13
N THR A 83 8.16 3.19 -5.93
CA THR A 83 8.00 2.23 -4.83
C THR A 83 7.26 0.97 -5.28
N LEU A 84 7.17 0.00 -4.38
CA LEU A 84 6.51 -1.29 -4.61
C LEU A 84 5.16 -1.33 -3.92
N LEU A 85 4.15 -1.81 -4.64
CA LEU A 85 2.78 -1.99 -4.18
C LEU A 85 2.36 -3.45 -4.38
N ARG A 86 1.55 -3.97 -3.45
CA ARG A 86 0.97 -5.31 -3.57
C ARG A 86 -0.25 -5.29 -4.48
N LEU A 87 -0.36 -6.21 -5.43
CA LEU A 87 -1.54 -6.34 -6.28
C LEU A 87 -2.72 -6.84 -5.46
N ASP A 88 -2.53 -7.96 -4.76
CA ASP A 88 -3.44 -8.54 -3.77
C ASP A 88 -2.98 -8.13 -2.37
N CYS A 89 -3.84 -7.39 -1.66
CA CYS A 89 -3.52 -6.87 -0.32
C CYS A 89 -3.39 -7.96 0.74
N SER A 90 -4.00 -9.13 0.53
CA SER A 90 -4.01 -10.24 1.49
C SER A 90 -2.72 -11.08 1.47
N LYS A 91 -1.93 -10.94 0.39
CA LYS A 91 -0.70 -11.69 0.15
C LYS A 91 0.53 -10.87 0.49
N ASP A 92 1.66 -11.55 0.59
CA ASP A 92 2.97 -10.95 0.84
C ASP A 92 3.55 -10.31 -0.43
N TYR A 93 4.65 -9.56 -0.28
CA TYR A 93 5.42 -9.05 -1.42
C TYR A 93 6.16 -10.20 -2.11
N THR A 94 5.69 -10.61 -3.30
CA THR A 94 6.34 -11.60 -4.16
C THR A 94 6.54 -11.02 -5.56
N GLU A 95 7.36 -11.64 -6.40
CA GLU A 95 7.57 -11.17 -7.79
C GLU A 95 6.24 -11.07 -8.57
N GLU A 96 5.33 -12.02 -8.36
CA GLU A 96 4.04 -12.11 -9.03
C GLU A 96 2.98 -11.17 -8.42
N ASN A 97 3.09 -10.86 -7.13
CA ASN A 97 2.14 -10.01 -6.40
C ASN A 97 2.60 -8.55 -6.25
N THR A 98 3.71 -8.17 -6.87
CA THR A 98 4.31 -6.85 -6.66
C THR A 98 4.34 -6.05 -7.95
N ILE A 99 3.96 -4.78 -7.86
CA ILE A 99 4.00 -3.84 -8.97
C ILE A 99 4.77 -2.58 -8.59
N PHE A 100 5.57 -2.07 -9.53
CA PHE A 100 6.23 -0.78 -9.40
C PHE A 100 5.25 0.36 -9.71
N VAL A 101 5.11 1.27 -8.77
CA VAL A 101 4.22 2.44 -8.85
C VAL A 101 4.93 3.68 -8.30
N THR A 102 4.35 4.86 -8.49
CA THR A 102 4.84 6.06 -7.80
C THR A 102 4.40 6.07 -6.33
N ARG A 103 5.13 6.81 -5.50
CA ARG A 103 4.83 6.97 -4.07
C ARG A 103 3.42 7.50 -3.82
N ILE A 104 2.93 8.43 -4.64
CA ILE A 104 1.57 8.94 -4.52
C ILE A 104 0.50 7.89 -4.86
N GLN A 105 0.74 7.05 -5.87
CA GLN A 105 -0.16 5.92 -6.19
C GLN A 105 -0.20 4.93 -5.03
N PHE A 106 0.97 4.61 -4.46
CA PHE A 106 1.07 3.78 -3.28
C PHE A 106 0.26 4.35 -2.10
N PHE A 107 0.44 5.64 -1.78
CA PHE A 107 -0.30 6.25 -0.67
C PHE A 107 -1.80 6.27 -0.93
N ALA A 108 -2.24 6.57 -2.15
CA ALA A 108 -3.66 6.58 -2.49
C ALA A 108 -4.32 5.22 -2.22
N ILE A 109 -3.69 4.15 -2.71
CA ILE A 109 -4.20 2.80 -2.61
C ILE A 109 -4.09 2.25 -1.19
N GLU A 110 -2.92 2.35 -0.55
CA GLU A 110 -2.73 1.82 0.79
C GLU A 110 -3.50 2.60 1.86
N THR A 111 -3.69 3.92 1.69
CA THR A 111 -4.57 4.70 2.57
C THR A 111 -6.01 4.20 2.46
N ALA A 112 -6.49 3.92 1.24
CA ALA A 112 -7.82 3.36 1.05
C ALA A 112 -7.93 1.95 1.66
N ARG A 113 -6.94 1.08 1.44
CA ARG A 113 -6.88 -0.27 2.03
C ARG A 113 -6.89 -0.26 3.55
N ASN A 114 -6.14 0.66 4.16
CA ASN A 114 -6.10 0.84 5.61
C ASN A 114 -7.46 1.29 6.17
N ARG A 115 -8.07 2.31 5.56
CA ARG A 115 -9.36 2.87 6.01
C ARG A 115 -10.52 1.91 5.83
N GLU A 116 -10.51 1.16 4.74
CA GLU A 116 -11.60 0.23 4.39
C GLU A 116 -11.38 -1.18 4.97
N GLY A 117 -10.26 -1.40 5.65
CA GLY A 117 -9.98 -2.63 6.40
C GLY A 117 -9.46 -3.79 5.56
N TYR A 118 -9.09 -3.57 4.30
CA TYR A 118 -8.51 -4.60 3.44
C TYR A 118 -7.15 -5.10 3.95
N ASN A 119 -6.35 -4.22 4.57
CA ASN A 119 -5.08 -4.60 5.18
C ASN A 119 -5.23 -5.29 6.54
N ASN A 120 -6.43 -5.32 7.14
CA ASN A 120 -6.64 -5.98 8.43
C ASN A 120 -6.40 -7.49 8.36
N ALA A 121 -6.52 -8.10 7.18
CA ALA A 121 -6.18 -9.50 6.97
C ALA A 121 -4.71 -9.78 7.30
N VAL A 122 -3.80 -8.88 6.93
CA VAL A 122 -2.36 -9.00 7.21
C VAL A 122 -2.09 -8.88 8.70
N TYR A 123 -2.71 -7.88 9.36
CA TYR A 123 -2.61 -7.69 10.80
C TYR A 123 -3.12 -8.91 11.58
N SER A 124 -4.32 -9.41 11.24
CA SER A 124 -4.95 -10.54 11.93
C SER A 124 -4.10 -11.82 11.79
N ARG A 125 -3.64 -12.13 10.57
CA ARG A 125 -2.75 -13.27 10.31
C ARG A 125 -1.45 -13.20 11.12
N ALA A 126 -0.89 -12.00 11.28
CA ALA A 126 0.31 -11.79 12.07
C ALA A 126 0.05 -12.02 13.57
N MET A 127 -1.08 -11.54 14.10
CA MET A 127 -1.49 -11.78 15.50
C MET A 127 -1.73 -13.27 15.78
N ASP A 128 -2.37 -13.99 14.85
CA ASP A 128 -2.59 -15.44 14.97
C ASP A 128 -1.27 -16.22 15.00
N THR A 129 -0.33 -15.84 14.12
CA THR A 129 1.01 -16.47 14.07
C THR A 129 1.80 -16.22 15.36
N GLN A 130 1.73 -15.02 15.92
CA GLN A 130 2.39 -14.68 17.19
C GLN A 130 1.79 -15.45 18.38
N SER A 131 0.47 -15.61 18.40
CA SER A 131 -0.23 -16.35 19.44
C SER A 131 0.15 -17.84 19.42
N ALA A 132 0.17 -18.46 18.23
CA ALA A 132 0.56 -19.87 18.07
C ALA A 132 2.04 -20.14 18.45
N ALA A 133 2.94 -19.19 18.16
CA ALA A 133 4.36 -19.29 18.54
C ALA A 133 4.59 -19.15 20.05
N ALA A 134 3.77 -18.33 20.74
CA ALA A 134 3.85 -18.18 22.20
C ALA A 134 3.40 -19.45 22.95
N GLU A 135 2.43 -20.19 22.40
CA GLU A 135 1.93 -21.43 23.00
C GLU A 135 2.89 -22.62 22.88
N THR A 136 3.76 -22.64 21.87
CA THR A 136 4.74 -23.72 21.64
C THR A 136 6.08 -23.54 22.36
N GLY A 137 6.39 -22.33 22.86
CA GLY A 137 7.63 -22.03 23.58
C GLY A 137 7.59 -22.23 25.11
N GLY A 138 6.46 -22.70 25.66
CA GLY A 138 6.20 -22.78 27.10
C GLY A 138 6.42 -24.14 27.76
N SER A 139 7.15 -25.08 27.16
CA SER A 139 7.56 -26.33 27.81
C SER A 139 9.06 -26.57 27.67
N ALA A 140 9.80 -26.05 28.64
CA ALA A 140 11.17 -26.44 28.96
C ALA A 140 11.29 -26.58 30.48
#